data_AF-A0A1V1UL62-F1
#
_entry.id   AF-A0A1V1UL62-F1
#
_cell.length_a   1.000
_cell.length_b   1.000
_cell.length_c   1.000
_cell.angle_alpha   90.00
_cell.angle_beta   90.00
_cell.angle_gamma   90.00
#
_symmetry.space_group_name_H-M   'P 1'
#
loop_
_entity.id
_entity.type
_entity.pdbx_description
1 polymer ?
#
loop_
_entity_poly.entity_id
_entity_poly.type
_entity_poly.pdbx_seq_one_letter_code
_entity_poly.pdbx_strand_id
1 'polypeptide(L)'
;MTSFKRKEHIRHSAKVTRGPRWRALRMQALDRDGWACVQCGTRKRLECDHVLPVRTHPELAYTLSNLQILCGACHTRKTRIEVGHKPLTPKRQQWRDLLRDMQRNPSSIGETSC
;
A
#
# COMPACT_ATOMS: atom_id res chain seq x y z
N MET A 1 -6.97 39.29 -12.78
CA MET A 1 -6.54 37.94 -13.24
C MET A 1 -5.76 37.27 -12.11
N THR A 2 -6.42 36.53 -11.22
CA THR A 2 -5.75 35.79 -10.15
C THR A 2 -5.09 34.55 -10.75
N SER A 3 -3.76 34.62 -10.95
CA SER A 3 -2.95 33.48 -11.35
C SER A 3 -2.94 32.46 -10.21
N PHE A 4 -3.75 31.41 -10.32
CA PHE A 4 -3.68 30.24 -9.46
C PHE A 4 -2.34 29.53 -9.74
N LYS A 5 -1.30 29.84 -8.96
CA LYS A 5 -0.03 29.11 -9.00
C LYS A 5 -0.35 27.63 -8.73
N ARG A 6 -0.15 26.77 -9.74
CA ARG A 6 -0.25 25.31 -9.58
C ARG A 6 0.72 24.90 -8.48
N LYS A 7 0.24 24.18 -7.46
CA LYS A 7 1.13 23.58 -6.45
C LYS A 7 2.07 22.62 -7.15
N GLU A 8 3.36 22.81 -6.95
CA GLU A 8 4.39 21.95 -7.54
C GLU A 8 4.35 20.58 -6.84
N HIS A 9 3.99 19.53 -7.57
CA HIS A 9 3.94 18.17 -7.04
C HIS A 9 5.32 17.53 -7.09
N ILE A 10 6.17 17.83 -6.09
CA ILE A 10 7.52 17.27 -5.99
C ILE A 10 7.43 15.77 -5.64
N ARG A 11 7.94 14.92 -6.54
CA ARG A 11 8.03 13.46 -6.33
C ARG A 11 9.37 13.10 -5.68
N HIS A 12 9.45 13.18 -4.35
CA HIS A 12 10.68 12.90 -3.58
C HIS A 12 11.29 11.52 -3.86
N SER A 13 10.47 10.50 -4.13
CA SER A 13 10.93 9.14 -4.44
C SER A 13 11.40 8.95 -5.89
N ALA A 14 11.21 9.92 -6.79
CA ALA A 14 11.51 9.74 -8.22
C ALA A 14 12.98 9.41 -8.51
N LYS A 15 13.92 9.96 -7.72
CA LYS A 15 15.35 9.62 -7.85
C LYS A 15 15.63 8.18 -7.42
N VAL A 16 14.96 7.73 -6.35
CA VAL A 16 15.11 6.39 -5.78
C VAL A 16 14.56 5.34 -6.73
N THR A 17 13.37 5.56 -7.29
CA THR A 17 12.64 4.53 -8.03
C THR A 17 13.10 4.30 -9.48
N ARG A 18 14.01 5.12 -10.00
CA ARG A 18 14.49 5.04 -11.40
C ARG A 18 15.64 4.06 -11.62
N GLY A 19 16.44 3.77 -10.58
CA GLY A 19 17.69 3.03 -10.72
C GLY A 19 17.55 1.49 -10.74
N PRO A 20 18.59 0.76 -11.19
CA PRO A 20 18.60 -0.71 -11.17
C PRO A 20 18.51 -1.28 -9.76
N ARG A 21 19.08 -0.59 -8.76
CA ARG A 21 18.95 -0.94 -7.33
C ARG A 21 17.48 -1.06 -6.90
N TRP A 22 16.63 -0.14 -7.35
CA TRP A 22 15.20 -0.19 -7.05
C TRP A 22 14.51 -1.37 -7.74
N ARG A 23 14.89 -1.69 -8.98
CA ARG A 23 14.32 -2.84 -9.69
C ARG A 23 14.60 -4.14 -8.93
N ALA A 24 15.84 -4.32 -8.43
CA ALA A 24 16.20 -5.47 -7.63
C ALA A 24 15.41 -5.54 -6.30
N LEU A 25 15.34 -4.43 -5.56
CA LEU A 25 14.56 -4.37 -4.31
C LEU A 25 13.06 -4.61 -4.53
N ARG A 26 12.51 -4.09 -5.63
CA ARG A 26 11.12 -4.31 -5.99
C ARG A 26 10.85 -5.80 -6.22
N MET A 27 11.76 -6.53 -6.88
CA MET A 27 11.62 -7.97 -7.05
C MET A 27 11.67 -8.71 -5.71
N GLN A 28 12.62 -8.35 -4.84
CA GLN A 28 12.71 -8.93 -3.49
C GLN A 28 11.42 -8.67 -2.67
N ALA A 29 10.84 -7.48 -2.77
CA ALA A 29 9.58 -7.16 -2.11
C ALA A 29 8.40 -7.96 -2.68
N LEU A 30 8.35 -8.16 -4.01
CA LEU A 30 7.33 -8.99 -4.65
C LEU A 30 7.42 -10.45 -4.21
N ASP A 31 8.62 -11.02 -4.18
CA ASP A 31 8.83 -12.41 -3.77
C ASP A 31 8.47 -12.59 -2.29
N ARG A 32 8.92 -11.67 -1.42
CA ARG A 32 8.58 -11.68 0.01
C ARG A 32 7.07 -11.60 0.25
N ASP A 33 6.36 -10.75 -0.49
CA ASP A 33 4.92 -10.51 -0.32
C ASP A 33 4.07 -11.52 -1.12
N GLY A 34 4.67 -12.59 -1.66
CA GLY A 34 3.96 -13.67 -2.34
C GLY A 34 3.24 -13.22 -3.62
N TRP A 35 3.77 -12.19 -4.29
CA TRP A 35 3.16 -11.58 -5.48
C TRP A 35 1.70 -11.16 -5.24
N ALA A 36 1.40 -10.69 -4.02
CA ALA A 36 0.08 -10.26 -3.62
C ALA A 36 0.12 -8.95 -2.84
N CYS A 37 -0.97 -8.20 -2.90
CA CYS A 37 -1.15 -7.01 -2.08
C CYS A 37 -1.22 -7.40 -0.60
N VAL A 38 -0.33 -6.89 0.24
CA VAL A 38 -0.30 -7.22 1.69
C VAL A 38 -1.57 -6.78 2.42
N GLN A 39 -2.30 -5.82 1.86
CA GLN A 39 -3.51 -5.25 2.46
C GLN A 39 -4.81 -5.95 2.05
N CYS A 40 -4.88 -6.52 0.85
CA CYS A 40 -6.13 -7.12 0.33
C CYS A 40 -5.97 -8.54 -0.24
N GLY A 41 -4.76 -9.01 -0.52
CA GLY A 41 -4.47 -10.32 -1.12
C GLY A 41 -4.61 -10.38 -2.64
N THR A 42 -5.06 -9.31 -3.31
CA THR A 42 -5.16 -9.34 -4.79
C THR A 42 -3.77 -9.42 -5.43
N ARG A 43 -3.67 -10.13 -6.56
CA ARG A 43 -2.46 -10.24 -7.37
C ARG A 43 -2.46 -9.31 -8.60
N LYS A 44 -3.46 -8.43 -8.71
CA LYS A 44 -3.65 -7.55 -9.87
C LYS A 44 -3.12 -6.14 -9.60
N ARG A 45 -2.46 -5.56 -10.62
CA ARG A 45 -1.98 -4.15 -10.63
C ARG A 45 -1.18 -3.79 -9.37
N LEU A 46 -0.11 -4.55 -9.14
CA LEU A 46 0.75 -4.41 -7.96
C LEU A 46 1.78 -3.29 -8.13
N GLU A 47 1.90 -2.50 -7.09
CA GLU A 47 2.82 -1.37 -6.95
C GLU A 47 3.66 -1.58 -5.69
N CYS A 48 4.93 -1.19 -5.75
CA CYS A 48 5.82 -1.21 -4.59
C CYS A 48 5.82 0.18 -3.97
N ASP A 49 5.35 0.25 -2.73
CA ASP A 49 5.15 1.48 -1.98
C ASP A 49 6.08 1.52 -0.75
N HIS A 50 6.50 2.72 -0.37
CA HIS A 50 7.28 2.95 0.84
C HIS A 50 6.33 3.08 2.03
N VAL A 51 6.42 2.21 3.04
CA VAL A 51 5.62 2.28 4.27
C VAL A 51 5.76 3.66 4.92
N LEU A 52 7.00 4.09 5.14
CA LEU A 52 7.37 5.45 5.54
C LEU A 52 7.85 6.25 4.31
N PRO A 53 7.21 7.39 3.98
CA PRO A 53 7.53 8.15 2.78
C PRO A 53 8.98 8.65 2.74
N VAL A 54 9.59 8.59 1.56
CA VAL A 54 10.96 9.11 1.30
C VAL A 54 11.11 10.60 1.66
N ARG A 55 10.03 11.38 1.64
CA ARG A 55 10.04 12.79 2.04
C ARG A 55 10.46 12.99 3.50
N THR A 56 10.03 12.09 4.39
CA THR A 56 10.29 12.18 5.84
C THR A 56 11.39 11.24 6.30
N HIS A 57 11.60 10.12 5.60
CA HIS A 57 12.58 9.10 5.96
C HIS A 57 13.44 8.71 4.74
N PRO A 58 14.28 9.62 4.21
CA PRO A 58 15.13 9.33 3.06
C PRO A 58 16.12 8.19 3.30
N GLU A 59 16.57 7.99 4.55
CA GLU A 59 17.48 6.91 4.98
C GLU A 59 16.87 5.52 4.81
N LEU A 60 15.54 5.41 4.87
CA LEU A 60 14.80 4.15 4.70
C LEU A 60 14.38 3.86 3.26
N ALA A 61 14.80 4.70 2.30
CA ALA A 61 14.33 4.62 0.91
C ALA A 61 14.67 3.30 0.20
N TYR A 62 15.73 2.62 0.62
CA TYR A 62 16.21 1.34 0.07
C TYR A 62 16.11 0.17 1.06
N THR A 63 15.43 0.36 2.18
CA THR A 63 15.29 -0.67 3.21
C THR A 63 14.11 -1.57 2.86
N LEU A 64 14.36 -2.87 2.67
CA LEU A 64 13.31 -3.83 2.26
C LEU A 64 12.12 -3.86 3.23
N SER A 65 12.35 -3.77 4.54
CA SER A 65 11.27 -3.71 5.56
C SER A 65 10.42 -2.45 5.48
N ASN A 66 10.92 -1.37 4.85
CA ASN A 66 10.15 -0.17 4.58
C ASN A 66 9.39 -0.23 3.24
N LEU A 67 9.47 -1.34 2.51
CA LEU A 67 8.72 -1.55 1.27
C LEU A 67 7.54 -2.49 1.51
N GLN A 68 6.44 -2.24 0.81
CA GLN A 68 5.27 -3.11 0.80
C GLN A 68 4.66 -3.18 -0.60
N ILE A 69 4.16 -4.35 -0.97
CA ILE A 69 3.43 -4.53 -2.22
C ILE A 69 1.95 -4.24 -1.99
N LEU A 70 1.42 -3.27 -2.75
CA LEU A 70 0.03 -2.83 -2.68
C LEU A 70 -0.62 -2.87 -4.05
N CYS A 71 -1.93 -3.13 -4.10
CA CYS A 71 -2.71 -2.83 -5.29
C CYS A 71 -3.06 -1.34 -5.35
N GLY A 72 -3.36 -0.81 -6.55
CA GLY A 72 -3.69 0.60 -6.73
C GLY A 72 -4.79 1.14 -5.82
N ALA A 73 -5.82 0.34 -5.49
CA ALA A 73 -6.88 0.73 -4.57
C ALA A 73 -6.40 0.87 -3.11
N CYS A 74 -5.51 -0.03 -2.66
CA CYS A 74 -4.93 0.04 -1.31
C CYS A 74 -3.88 1.15 -1.22
N HIS A 75 -3.05 1.31 -2.25
CA HIS A 75 -2.09 2.40 -2.35
C HIS A 75 -2.81 3.77 -2.31
N THR A 76 -3.84 3.98 -3.13
CA THR A 76 -4.64 5.21 -3.13
C THR A 76 -5.25 5.50 -1.75
N ARG A 77 -5.75 4.48 -1.05
CA ARG A 77 -6.30 4.62 0.31
C ARG A 77 -5.23 5.10 1.29
N LYS A 78 -4.03 4.54 1.23
CA LYS A 78 -2.89 4.98 2.05
C LYS A 78 -2.52 6.43 1.73
N THR A 79 -2.32 6.76 0.46
CA THR A 79 -1.97 8.12 0.02
C THR A 79 -3.01 9.15 0.48
N ARG A 80 -4.31 8.84 0.43
CA ARG A 80 -5.36 9.73 0.93
C ARG A 80 -5.16 10.09 2.41
N ILE A 81 -4.79 9.12 3.23
CA ILE A 81 -4.54 9.34 4.66
C ILE A 81 -3.26 10.16 4.85
N GLU A 82 -2.19 9.85 4.10
CA GLU A 82 -0.91 10.57 4.17
C GLU A 82 -1.01 12.05 3.76
N VAL A 83 -1.88 12.38 2.81
CA VAL A 83 -2.13 13.78 2.42
C VAL A 83 -3.10 14.52 3.35
N GLY A 84 -3.55 13.86 4.43
CA GLY A 84 -4.35 14.49 5.50
C GLY A 84 -5.87 14.27 5.41
N HIS A 85 -6.36 13.37 4.54
CA HIS A 85 -7.77 12.98 4.64
C HIS A 85 -8.01 12.13 5.88
N LYS A 86 -9.16 12.37 6.55
CA LYS A 86 -9.56 11.60 7.72
C LYS A 86 -9.70 10.12 7.35
N PRO A 87 -9.16 9.19 8.16
CA PRO A 87 -9.39 7.76 7.99
C PRO A 87 -10.88 7.44 8.22
N LEU A 88 -11.28 6.20 7.91
CA LEU A 88 -12.61 5.75 8.29
C LEU A 88 -12.75 5.75 9.82
N THR A 89 -13.98 5.95 10.29
CA THR A 89 -14.29 5.79 11.71
C THR A 89 -13.96 4.38 12.18
N PRO A 90 -13.58 4.18 13.46
CA PRO A 90 -13.18 2.87 13.97
C PRO A 90 -14.21 1.77 13.68
N LYS A 91 -15.50 2.04 13.88
CA LYS A 91 -16.60 1.10 13.59
C LYS A 91 -16.64 0.69 12.11
N ARG A 92 -16.46 1.64 11.19
CA ARG A 92 -16.45 1.36 9.74
C ARG A 92 -15.18 0.63 9.31
N GLN A 93 -14.05 0.91 9.97
CA GLN A 93 -12.79 0.20 9.73
C GLN A 93 -12.94 -1.27 10.13
N GLN A 94 -13.40 -1.55 11.35
CA GLN A 94 -13.65 -2.90 11.85
C GLN A 94 -14.58 -3.71 10.93
N TRP A 95 -15.70 -3.10 10.50
CA TRP A 95 -16.64 -3.79 9.60
C TRP A 95 -15.99 -4.15 8.24
N ARG A 96 -15.19 -3.24 7.69
CA ARG A 96 -14.47 -3.50 6.44
C ARG A 96 -13.42 -4.59 6.60
N ASP A 97 -12.72 -4.63 7.73
CA ASP A 97 -11.69 -5.63 8.00
C ASP A 97 -12.35 -7.01 8.19
N LEU A 98 -13.43 -7.08 8.95
CA LEU A 98 -14.26 -8.29 9.08
C LEU A 98 -14.70 -8.84 7.72
N LEU A 99 -15.26 -8.01 6.83
CA LEU A 99 -15.69 -8.46 5.50
C LEU A 99 -14.52 -8.97 4.65
N ARG A 100 -13.33 -8.38 4.80
CA ARG A 100 -12.14 -8.85 4.09
C ARG A 100 -11.66 -10.19 4.60
N ASP A 101 -11.69 -10.38 5.91
CA ASP A 101 -11.29 -11.63 6.54
C ASP A 101 -12.23 -12.77 6.14
N MET A 102 -13.55 -12.50 6.13
CA MET A 102 -14.56 -13.44 5.62
C MET A 102 -14.32 -13.82 4.15
N GLN A 103 -13.91 -12.87 3.29
CA GLN A 103 -13.61 -13.16 1.89
C GLN A 103 -12.33 -13.97 1.68
N ARG A 104 -11.38 -13.91 2.62
CA ARG A 104 -10.10 -14.63 2.53
C ARG A 104 -10.16 -16.02 3.13
N ASN A 105 -10.94 -16.20 4.19
CA ASN A 105 -11.08 -17.46 4.89
C ASN A 105 -12.56 -17.89 4.88
N PRO A 106 -13.07 -18.44 3.75
CA PRO A 106 -14.47 -18.86 3.63
C PRO A 106 -14.82 -20.08 4.50
N SER A 107 -13.83 -20.74 5.10
CA SER A 107 -13.98 -21.97 5.89
C SER A 107 -14.26 -21.69 7.36
N SER A 108 -15.53 -21.44 7.70
CA SER A 108 -16.07 -21.67 9.05
C SER A 108 -17.59 -21.93 9.08
N ILE A 109 -18.20 -22.27 7.95
CA ILE A 109 -19.62 -22.60 7.86
C ILE A 109 -19.70 -24.00 7.21
N GLY A 110 -19.62 -25.07 8.00
CA GLY A 110 -19.79 -26.41 7.44
C GLY A 110 -19.27 -27.62 8.21
N GLU A 111 -18.99 -27.56 9.50
CA GLU A 111 -18.84 -28.77 10.33
C GLU A 111 -20.00 -28.85 11.33
N THR A 112 -21.22 -28.97 10.80
CA THR A 112 -22.31 -29.58 11.57
C THR A 112 -22.23 -31.06 11.26
N SER A 113 -21.50 -31.82 12.08
CA SER A 113 -21.61 -33.28 12.03
C SER A 113 -23.03 -33.65 12.48
N CYS A 114 -23.67 -34.51 11.68
CA CYS A 114 -24.82 -35.30 12.08
C CYS A 114 -24.42 -36.21 13.25
#